data_AF-A0A4Y7STA0-F1
#
_entry.id   AF-A0A4Y7STA0-F1
#
_cell.length_a   1.000
_cell.length_b   1.000
_cell.length_c   1.000
_cell.angle_alpha   90.00
_cell.angle_beta   90.00
_cell.angle_gamma   90.00
#
_symmetry.space_group_name_H-M   'P 1'
#
loop_
_entity.id
_entity.type
_entity.pdbx_description
1 polymer ?
#
loop_
_entity_poly.entity_id
_entity_poly.type
_entity_poly.pdbx_seq_one_letter_code
_entity_poly.pdbx_strand_id
1 'polypeptide(L)'
;MIKRRFGLGGRATGVLYGSVDVAGTPTDVAVKLSWPEKSRPREKVFIDKAKEEFSGPEFATDNPCDYLPTILAAKEYPEFESGPLLQAVLQNEEDYEPIKLASRIPYLIAMPKYDPIASLTKDLTTFLAAFFALFYCHAMLWSVGIRHGDISDNNLMWDPKTQKPKLCDFDLSHLCEKPRRGVEEVGPNGPTGFSNTGTWIFMAAELLDDDAMAGEVRRVYRHEVEAFIAVLVWIICRYHDGKLRGGNPLGHWIQQSYLECNAKRRRTFNEITAGTFPQPTGIPEDIWVCLCMTLASMRDHSIDATRARRRQAEYKRFVAFDPDFAFDGKSPDDYNALRALSKILTWSIFKHKAAKKFIGLVKGRILESL
;
A
#
# COMPACT_ATOMS: atom_id res chain seq x y z
N MET A 1 -18.64 12.15 20.39
CA MET A 1 -18.02 13.32 21.05
C MET A 1 -16.54 13.32 20.69
N ILE A 2 -16.13 14.18 19.75
CA ILE A 2 -14.73 14.30 19.32
C ILE A 2 -13.97 14.98 20.45
N LYS A 3 -13.14 14.24 21.18
CA LYS A 3 -12.23 14.85 22.16
C LYS A 3 -11.10 15.53 21.39
N ARG A 4 -10.99 16.86 21.50
CA ARG A 4 -9.85 17.62 20.98
C ARG A 4 -8.56 17.02 21.57
N ARG A 5 -7.63 16.58 20.71
CA ARG A 5 -6.27 16.19 21.11
C ARG A 5 -5.32 17.30 20.65
N PHE A 6 -4.63 17.93 21.59
CA PHE A 6 -3.53 18.84 21.28
C PHE A 6 -2.24 18.05 21.09
N GLY A 7 -1.46 18.40 20.08
CA GLY A 7 -0.19 17.78 19.74
C GLY A 7 0.53 18.56 18.64
N LEU A 8 1.81 18.25 18.42
CA LEU A 8 2.58 18.83 17.31
C LEU A 8 1.95 18.40 15.97
N GLY A 9 1.86 19.34 15.02
CA GLY A 9 1.39 19.08 13.67
C GLY A 9 2.35 18.16 12.90
N GLY A 10 1.82 17.07 12.33
CA GLY A 10 2.60 16.11 11.54
C GLY A 10 3.56 15.24 12.36
N ARG A 11 4.51 14.57 11.68
CA ARG A 11 5.57 13.73 12.29
C ARG A 11 6.96 14.37 12.22
N ALA A 12 7.08 15.53 11.55
CA ALA A 12 8.35 16.20 11.25
C ALA A 12 9.42 15.22 10.73
N THR A 13 9.02 14.30 9.85
CA THR A 13 9.91 13.26 9.33
C THR A 13 10.94 13.87 8.40
N GLY A 14 12.22 13.63 8.70
CA GLY A 14 13.35 13.91 7.82
C GLY A 14 14.09 12.63 7.46
N VAL A 15 14.52 12.53 6.20
CA VAL A 15 15.40 11.43 5.75
C VAL A 15 16.73 12.03 5.36
N LEU A 16 17.79 11.53 6.00
CA LEU A 16 19.18 11.88 5.74
C LEU A 16 19.85 10.71 5.02
N TYR A 17 20.73 11.01 4.09
CA TYR A 17 21.54 10.01 3.39
C TYR A 17 23.00 10.16 3.78
N GLY A 18 23.70 9.05 3.90
CA GLY A 18 25.13 9.03 4.17
C GLY A 18 25.72 7.66 3.90
N SER A 19 27.00 7.49 4.18
CA SER A 19 27.69 6.21 4.09
C SER A 19 28.29 5.89 5.45
N VAL A 20 28.08 4.67 5.93
CA VAL A 20 28.63 4.17 7.20
C VAL A 20 29.31 2.83 6.98
N ASP A 21 30.32 2.54 7.80
CA ASP A 21 30.94 1.22 7.82
C ASP A 21 30.03 0.26 8.59
N VAL A 22 29.54 -0.79 7.91
CA VAL A 22 28.78 -1.88 8.52
C VAL A 22 29.62 -3.14 8.38
N ALA A 23 30.22 -3.58 9.49
CA ALA A 23 31.04 -4.79 9.57
C ALA A 23 32.19 -4.83 8.54
N GLY A 24 32.89 -3.71 8.36
CA GLY A 24 34.01 -3.55 7.42
C GLY A 24 33.59 -3.26 5.99
N THR A 25 32.29 -3.08 5.72
CA THR A 25 31.76 -2.78 4.38
C THR A 25 31.11 -1.39 4.34
N PRO A 26 31.64 -0.46 3.52
CA PRO A 26 30.97 0.80 3.27
C PRO A 26 29.55 0.56 2.73
N THR A 27 28.57 1.08 3.46
CA THR A 27 27.15 0.93 3.13
C THR A 27 26.49 2.29 3.10
N ASP A 28 25.91 2.62 1.94
CA ASP A 28 25.02 3.76 1.83
C ASP A 28 23.76 3.49 2.64
N VAL A 29 23.40 4.46 3.47
CA VAL A 29 22.30 4.38 4.41
C VAL A 29 21.33 5.53 4.26
N ALA A 30 20.06 5.22 4.47
CA ALA A 30 19.01 6.18 4.71
C ALA A 30 18.70 6.18 6.21
N VAL A 31 18.81 7.34 6.85
CA VAL A 31 18.51 7.56 8.26
C VAL A 31 17.24 8.40 8.33
N LYS A 32 16.17 7.78 8.79
CA LYS A 32 14.88 8.45 9.03
C LYS A 32 14.81 8.90 10.48
N LEU A 33 14.59 10.19 10.68
CA LEU A 33 14.32 10.81 11.97
C LEU A 33 12.87 11.31 11.98
N SER A 34 12.09 10.90 12.98
CA SER A 34 10.68 11.28 13.10
C SER A 34 10.26 11.49 14.56
N TRP A 35 9.13 12.15 14.79
CA TRP A 35 8.50 12.32 16.12
C TRP A 35 7.15 11.59 16.18
N PRO A 36 7.14 10.24 16.17
CA PRO A 36 5.93 9.45 16.31
C PRO A 36 5.33 9.59 17.71
N GLU A 37 4.01 9.38 17.82
CA GLU A 37 3.34 9.30 19.13
C GLU A 37 3.95 8.18 19.97
N LYS A 38 4.16 8.44 21.27
CA LYS A 38 4.73 7.50 22.24
C LYS A 38 3.94 6.21 22.36
N SER A 39 2.62 6.28 22.17
CA SER A 39 1.71 5.14 22.25
C SER A 39 1.79 4.19 21.05
N ARG A 40 2.46 4.60 19.96
CA ARG A 40 2.50 3.82 18.72
C ARG A 40 3.70 2.86 18.73
N PRO A 41 3.48 1.59 18.35
CA PRO A 41 4.59 0.70 18.04
C PRO A 41 5.50 1.32 16.98
N ARG A 42 6.80 1.12 17.12
CA ARG A 42 7.81 1.59 16.16
C ARG A 42 7.87 0.67 14.95
N GLU A 43 8.33 1.18 13.82
CA GLU A 43 8.50 0.41 12.57
C GLU A 43 9.23 -0.93 12.80
N LYS A 44 10.32 -0.90 13.57
CA LYS A 44 11.10 -2.09 13.91
C LYS A 44 10.25 -3.20 14.54
N VAL A 45 9.25 -2.85 15.36
CA VAL A 45 8.37 -3.83 16.02
C VAL A 45 7.60 -4.66 15.00
N PHE A 46 7.07 -4.04 13.94
CA PHE A 46 6.34 -4.75 12.90
C PHE A 46 7.25 -5.69 12.10
N ILE A 47 8.46 -5.24 11.79
CA ILE A 47 9.46 -6.02 11.04
C ILE A 47 9.95 -7.21 11.87
N ASP A 48 10.26 -6.99 13.15
CA ASP A 48 10.65 -8.08 14.06
C ASP A 48 9.51 -9.08 14.23
N LYS A 49 8.27 -8.61 14.35
CA LYS A 49 7.10 -9.48 14.47
C LYS A 49 6.89 -10.33 13.22
N ALA A 50 7.06 -9.75 12.03
CA ALA A 50 6.99 -10.51 10.79
C ALA A 50 8.08 -11.60 10.72
N LYS A 51 9.30 -11.28 11.14
CA LYS A 51 10.41 -12.25 11.19
C LYS A 51 10.14 -13.41 12.16
N GLU A 52 9.49 -13.13 13.28
CA GLU A 52 9.05 -14.17 14.22
C GLU A 52 8.00 -15.08 13.55
N GLU A 53 6.96 -14.50 12.95
CA GLU A 53 5.85 -15.23 12.33
C GLU A 53 6.28 -16.06 11.11
N PHE A 54 7.33 -15.64 10.38
CA PHE A 54 7.83 -16.31 9.18
C PHE A 54 9.19 -17.01 9.40
N SER A 55 9.46 -17.44 10.64
CA SER A 55 10.69 -18.18 11.00
C SER A 55 10.60 -19.69 10.77
N GLY A 56 9.40 -20.22 10.47
CA GLY A 56 9.15 -21.64 10.28
C GLY A 56 9.78 -22.23 9.00
N PRO A 57 10.03 -23.56 8.98
CA PRO A 57 10.63 -24.25 7.83
C PRO A 57 9.81 -24.13 6.54
N GLU A 58 8.50 -23.91 6.63
CA GLU A 58 7.61 -23.66 5.50
C GLU A 58 8.00 -22.40 4.69
N PHE A 59 8.72 -21.45 5.30
CA PHE A 59 9.20 -20.23 4.65
C PHE A 59 10.68 -20.30 4.24
N ALA A 60 11.32 -21.48 4.29
CA ALA A 60 12.75 -21.61 4.01
C ALA A 60 13.13 -21.28 2.56
N THR A 61 12.21 -21.48 1.60
CA THR A 61 12.49 -21.28 0.16
C THR A 61 11.88 -20.03 -0.45
N ASP A 62 10.83 -19.49 0.17
CA ASP A 62 10.18 -18.24 -0.23
C ASP A 62 9.75 -17.50 1.04
N ASN A 63 10.68 -16.73 1.62
CA ASN A 63 10.44 -16.04 2.87
C ASN A 63 9.92 -14.62 2.60
N PRO A 64 8.69 -14.25 3.03
CA PRO A 64 8.18 -12.89 2.89
C PRO A 64 9.08 -11.83 3.54
N CYS A 65 9.90 -12.20 4.52
CA CYS A 65 10.85 -11.31 5.18
C CYS A 65 11.98 -10.84 4.26
N ASP A 66 12.25 -11.55 3.17
CA ASP A 66 13.23 -11.10 2.17
C ASP A 66 12.79 -9.80 1.48
N TYR A 67 11.49 -9.51 1.50
CA TYR A 67 10.90 -8.29 0.95
C TYR A 67 10.68 -7.19 2.00
N LEU A 68 11.14 -7.40 3.23
CA LEU A 68 11.12 -6.39 4.30
C LEU A 68 12.46 -5.64 4.36
N PRO A 69 12.46 -4.38 4.84
CA PRO A 69 13.67 -3.60 4.96
C PRO A 69 14.58 -4.16 6.05
N THR A 70 15.88 -4.17 5.75
CA THR A 70 16.91 -4.43 6.74
C THR A 70 17.06 -3.23 7.67
N ILE A 71 16.93 -3.45 8.98
CA ILE A 71 17.17 -2.43 10.00
C ILE A 71 18.60 -2.55 10.49
N LEU A 72 19.41 -1.52 10.27
CA LEU A 72 20.81 -1.45 10.71
C LEU A 72 20.91 -0.92 12.14
N ALA A 73 20.11 0.10 12.45
CA ALA A 73 20.03 0.67 13.78
C ALA A 73 18.64 1.28 14.00
N ALA A 74 18.20 1.32 15.26
CA ALA A 74 17.01 2.04 15.67
C ALA A 74 17.21 2.55 17.10
N LYS A 75 16.79 3.78 17.37
CA LYS A 75 16.95 4.41 18.70
C LYS A 75 15.85 5.42 18.99
N GLU A 76 15.33 5.38 20.21
CA GLU A 76 14.49 6.44 20.76
C GLU A 76 15.32 7.41 21.58
N TYR A 77 14.85 8.66 21.67
CA TYR A 77 15.47 9.71 22.49
C TYR A 77 14.43 10.29 23.47
N PRO A 78 14.11 9.58 24.57
CA PRO A 78 13.10 9.99 25.55
C PRO A 78 13.38 11.35 26.20
N GLU A 79 14.64 11.77 26.27
CA GLU A 79 15.07 13.08 26.78
C GLU A 79 14.48 14.26 25.99
N PHE A 80 14.04 14.04 24.76
CA PHE A 80 13.37 15.04 23.91
C PHE A 80 11.86 14.74 23.73
N GLU A 81 11.25 14.04 24.69
CA GLU A 81 9.80 13.79 24.69
C GLU A 81 9.02 15.12 24.70
N SER A 82 7.98 15.23 23.85
CA SER A 82 7.22 16.46 23.68
C SER A 82 6.21 16.74 24.79
N GLY A 83 5.86 15.73 25.60
CA GLY A 83 4.84 15.81 26.65
C GLY A 83 5.06 16.97 27.64
N PRO A 84 6.26 17.09 28.26
CA PRO A 84 6.57 18.19 29.16
C PRO A 84 6.44 19.58 28.50
N LEU A 85 6.86 19.73 27.23
CA LEU A 85 6.71 20.98 26.48
C LEU A 85 5.24 21.32 26.23
N LEU A 86 4.45 20.34 25.78
CA LEU A 86 3.01 20.53 25.56
C LEU A 86 2.30 20.93 26.86
N GLN A 87 2.65 20.30 27.97
CA GLN A 87 2.11 20.63 29.28
C GLN A 87 2.46 22.08 29.66
N ALA A 88 3.71 22.49 29.50
CA ALA A 88 4.14 23.87 29.83
C ALA A 88 3.41 24.93 28.98
N VAL A 89 3.15 24.67 27.71
CA VAL A 89 2.46 25.61 26.80
C VAL A 89 0.96 25.69 27.10
N LEU A 90 0.32 24.56 27.41
CA LEU A 90 -1.14 24.48 27.55
C LEU A 90 -1.65 24.74 28.98
N GLN A 91 -0.76 24.93 29.95
CA GLN A 91 -1.08 25.17 31.37
C GLN A 91 -1.99 26.38 31.64
N ASN A 92 -2.07 27.34 30.71
CA ASN A 92 -2.85 28.58 30.86
C ASN A 92 -4.14 28.61 30.02
N GLU A 93 -4.49 27.52 29.34
CA GLU A 93 -5.73 27.44 28.55
C GLU A 93 -6.92 27.10 29.48
N GLU A 94 -7.98 27.92 29.45
CA GLU A 94 -9.18 27.79 30.31
C GLU A 94 -9.90 26.43 30.17
N ASP A 95 -9.71 25.73 29.04
CA ASP A 95 -10.30 24.43 28.73
C ASP A 95 -9.31 23.24 28.94
N TYR A 96 -8.28 23.41 29.78
CA TYR A 96 -7.34 22.34 30.13
C TYR A 96 -8.00 21.27 31.03
N GLU A 97 -8.84 20.42 30.44
CA GLU A 97 -9.03 19.06 30.95
C GLU A 97 -7.68 18.31 30.87
N PRO A 98 -7.45 17.22 31.62
CA PRO A 98 -6.36 16.27 31.38
C PRO A 98 -6.57 15.57 30.02
N ILE A 99 -6.50 16.35 28.95
CA ILE A 99 -6.55 15.93 27.56
C ILE A 99 -5.40 14.94 27.43
N LYS A 100 -5.69 13.75 26.90
CA LYS A 100 -4.67 12.75 26.55
C LYS A 100 -3.69 13.41 25.57
N LEU A 101 -2.64 14.04 26.11
CA LEU A 101 -1.57 14.64 25.34
C LEU A 101 -0.99 13.54 24.47
N ALA A 102 -1.02 13.74 23.15
CA ALA A 102 -0.37 12.84 22.21
C ALA A 102 1.14 13.10 22.27
N SER A 103 1.75 12.73 23.41
CA SER A 103 3.19 12.88 23.63
C SER A 103 3.95 12.12 22.57
N ARG A 104 5.02 12.71 22.05
CA ARG A 104 5.85 12.19 20.97
C ARG A 104 7.27 12.04 21.46
N ILE A 105 7.94 10.97 21.03
CA ILE A 105 9.34 10.72 21.33
C ILE A 105 10.08 10.67 19.98
N PRO A 106 11.17 11.45 19.81
CA PRO A 106 11.99 11.32 18.62
C PRO A 106 12.52 9.90 18.47
N TYR A 107 12.43 9.41 17.24
CA TYR A 107 12.82 8.08 16.85
C TYR A 107 13.69 8.15 15.60
N LEU A 108 14.82 7.47 15.67
CA LEU A 108 15.74 7.28 14.55
C LEU A 108 15.69 5.82 14.11
N ILE A 109 15.62 5.60 12.81
CA ILE A 109 15.78 4.30 12.18
C ILE A 109 16.71 4.42 10.98
N ALA A 110 17.70 3.54 10.91
CA ALA A 110 18.69 3.49 9.84
C ALA A 110 18.54 2.20 9.05
N MET A 111 18.51 2.32 7.72
CA MET A 111 18.36 1.22 6.77
C MET A 111 19.38 1.40 5.65
N PRO A 112 19.75 0.33 4.92
CA PRO A 112 20.45 0.50 3.65
C PRO A 112 19.65 1.44 2.72
N LYS A 113 20.36 2.22 1.92
CA LYS A 113 19.74 3.04 0.88
C LYS A 113 19.16 2.11 -0.20
N TYR A 114 17.88 2.29 -0.50
CA TYR A 114 17.19 1.61 -1.58
C TYR A 114 16.82 2.60 -2.68
N ASP A 115 16.67 2.09 -3.90
CA ASP A 115 16.18 2.86 -5.03
C ASP A 115 14.65 2.73 -5.12
N PRO A 116 13.90 3.71 -5.65
CA PRO A 116 12.48 3.55 -5.90
C PRO A 116 12.23 2.40 -6.87
N ILE A 117 11.18 1.59 -6.65
CA ILE A 117 10.84 0.48 -7.57
C ILE A 117 10.58 0.97 -9.00
N ALA A 118 10.14 2.22 -9.15
CA ALA A 118 9.90 2.85 -10.45
C ALA A 118 11.18 2.94 -11.33
N SER A 119 12.37 2.88 -10.72
CA SER A 119 13.65 2.79 -11.44
C SER A 119 13.76 1.53 -12.30
N LEU A 120 13.00 0.47 -11.98
CA LEU A 120 12.96 -0.78 -12.73
C LEU A 120 12.13 -0.69 -14.01
N THR A 121 11.37 0.39 -14.25
CA THR A 121 10.49 0.50 -15.43
C THR A 121 11.22 0.50 -16.78
N LYS A 122 12.56 0.51 -16.80
CA LYS A 122 13.40 0.19 -17.97
C LYS A 122 13.28 -1.27 -18.41
N ASP A 123 13.06 -2.17 -17.46
CA ASP A 123 12.78 -3.58 -17.67
C ASP A 123 11.45 -3.90 -17.01
N LEU A 124 10.40 -3.85 -17.85
CA LEU A 124 9.03 -3.99 -17.39
C LEU A 124 8.76 -5.36 -16.76
N THR A 125 9.46 -6.41 -17.20
CA THR A 125 9.34 -7.75 -16.62
C THR A 125 9.89 -7.77 -15.20
N THR A 126 11.09 -7.21 -14.99
CA THR A 126 11.69 -7.12 -13.66
C THR A 126 10.87 -6.21 -12.74
N PHE A 127 10.36 -5.08 -13.24
CA PHE A 127 9.47 -4.20 -12.49
C PHE A 127 8.20 -4.92 -12.01
N LEU A 128 7.51 -5.64 -12.92
CA LEU A 128 6.28 -6.35 -12.56
C LEU A 128 6.55 -7.49 -11.58
N ALA A 129 7.62 -8.26 -11.78
CA ALA A 129 8.03 -9.31 -10.84
C ALA A 129 8.29 -8.75 -9.44
N ALA A 130 9.04 -7.65 -9.36
CA ALA A 130 9.32 -6.95 -8.10
C ALA A 130 8.02 -6.43 -7.44
N PHE A 131 7.12 -5.83 -8.23
CA PHE A 131 5.84 -5.33 -7.75
C PHE A 131 4.97 -6.45 -7.16
N PHE A 132 4.89 -7.60 -7.85
CA PHE A 132 4.11 -8.75 -7.37
C PHE A 132 4.71 -9.41 -6.13
N ALA A 133 6.04 -9.45 -6.00
CA ALA A 133 6.68 -9.91 -4.77
C ALA A 133 6.32 -9.02 -3.57
N LEU A 134 6.22 -7.70 -3.74
CA LEU A 134 5.76 -6.80 -2.69
C LEU A 134 4.28 -6.97 -2.36
N PHE A 135 3.44 -7.20 -3.38
CA PHE A 135 2.03 -7.52 -3.19
C PHE A 135 1.85 -8.82 -2.40
N TYR A 136 2.62 -9.85 -2.73
CA TYR A 136 2.67 -11.12 -2.00
C TYR A 136 3.14 -10.93 -0.55
N CYS A 137 4.25 -10.22 -0.33
CA CYS A 137 4.74 -9.89 1.01
C CYS A 137 3.63 -9.21 1.84
N HIS A 138 2.94 -8.23 1.26
CA HIS A 138 1.84 -7.54 1.92
C HIS A 138 0.66 -8.46 2.26
N ALA A 139 0.28 -9.37 1.35
CA ALA A 139 -0.73 -10.40 1.61
C ALA A 139 -0.34 -11.29 2.80
N MET A 140 0.93 -11.71 2.85
CA MET A 140 1.47 -12.53 3.94
C MET A 140 1.48 -11.78 5.26
N LEU A 141 1.93 -10.52 5.29
CA LEU A 141 1.82 -9.67 6.48
C LEU A 141 0.35 -9.57 6.94
N TRP A 142 -0.58 -9.43 6.00
CA TRP A 142 -1.99 -9.36 6.34
C TRP A 142 -2.52 -10.66 6.97
N SER A 143 -2.07 -11.82 6.50
CA SER A 143 -2.50 -13.12 7.04
C SER A 143 -2.06 -13.34 8.49
N VAL A 144 -0.96 -12.71 8.93
CA VAL A 144 -0.45 -12.79 10.31
C VAL A 144 -0.86 -11.62 11.20
N GLY A 145 -1.77 -10.77 10.72
CA GLY A 145 -2.32 -9.66 11.51
C GLY A 145 -1.52 -8.36 11.44
N ILE A 146 -0.54 -8.24 10.56
CA ILE A 146 0.21 -6.99 10.32
C ILE A 146 -0.49 -6.23 9.19
N ARG A 147 -0.80 -4.95 9.42
CA ARG A 147 -1.50 -4.08 8.46
C ARG A 147 -0.57 -2.94 8.11
N HIS A 148 -0.17 -2.79 6.84
CA HIS A 148 0.80 -1.75 6.45
C HIS A 148 0.21 -0.34 6.60
N GLY A 149 -0.96 -0.08 6.00
CA GLY A 149 -1.73 1.13 6.21
C GLY A 149 -1.30 2.35 5.38
N ASP A 150 -0.26 2.22 4.56
CA ASP A 150 0.31 3.31 3.74
C ASP A 150 1.05 2.80 2.50
N ILE A 151 0.34 2.07 1.65
CA ILE A 151 0.88 1.66 0.35
C ILE A 151 1.00 2.90 -0.55
N SER A 152 2.24 3.20 -0.98
CA SER A 152 2.56 4.33 -1.84
C SER A 152 3.77 4.03 -2.72
N ASP A 153 3.94 4.75 -3.83
CA ASP A 153 5.09 4.58 -4.73
C ASP A 153 6.44 4.81 -4.04
N ASN A 154 6.50 5.72 -3.06
CA ASN A 154 7.70 5.98 -2.26
C ASN A 154 8.03 4.87 -1.24
N ASN A 155 7.07 3.99 -0.96
CA ASN A 155 7.22 2.89 0.01
C ASN A 155 7.53 1.56 -0.67
N LEU A 156 7.47 1.50 -2.01
CA LEU A 156 7.89 0.34 -2.79
C LEU A 156 9.30 0.61 -3.32
N MET A 157 10.27 -0.08 -2.75
CA MET A 157 11.68 0.16 -2.97
C MET A 157 12.37 -1.06 -3.60
N TRP A 158 13.59 -0.86 -4.07
CA TRP A 158 14.47 -1.86 -4.68
C TRP A 158 15.83 -1.81 -4.01
N ASP A 159 16.30 -2.95 -3.54
CA ASP A 159 17.66 -3.08 -3.01
C ASP A 159 18.62 -3.48 -4.14
N PRO A 160 19.48 -2.56 -4.63
CA PRO A 160 20.40 -2.87 -5.70
C PRO A 160 21.49 -3.86 -5.29
N LYS A 161 21.76 -4.02 -3.98
CA LYS A 161 22.76 -4.99 -3.50
C LYS A 161 22.22 -6.41 -3.52
N THR A 162 21.00 -6.60 -3.04
CA THR A 162 20.38 -7.94 -2.97
C THR A 162 19.55 -8.29 -4.19
N GLN A 163 19.28 -7.33 -5.09
CA GLN A 163 18.37 -7.47 -6.22
C GLN A 163 16.99 -7.97 -5.79
N LYS A 164 16.49 -7.44 -4.67
CA LYS A 164 15.18 -7.77 -4.11
C LYS A 164 14.37 -6.51 -3.84
N PRO A 165 13.05 -6.54 -4.04
CA PRO A 165 12.21 -5.42 -3.70
C PRO A 165 12.03 -5.33 -2.17
N LYS A 166 11.75 -4.13 -1.67
CA LYS A 166 11.56 -3.83 -0.24
C LYS A 166 10.28 -3.02 -0.03
N LEU A 167 9.37 -3.52 0.81
CA LEU A 167 8.19 -2.77 1.27
C LEU A 167 8.57 -1.96 2.51
N CYS A 168 8.65 -0.64 2.41
CA CYS A 168 9.16 0.24 3.45
C CYS A 168 8.09 1.11 4.11
N ASP A 169 8.47 1.79 5.20
CA ASP A 169 7.65 2.74 5.97
C ASP A 169 6.46 2.10 6.70
N PHE A 170 6.77 1.40 7.80
CA PHE A 170 5.78 0.78 8.68
C PHE A 170 5.25 1.75 9.75
N ASP A 171 5.48 3.06 9.60
CA ASP A 171 5.08 4.00 10.66
C ASP A 171 3.56 3.99 10.86
N LEU A 172 2.79 3.88 9.77
CA LEU A 172 1.32 3.85 9.80
C LEU A 172 0.74 2.45 10.01
N SER A 173 1.59 1.47 10.33
CA SER A 173 1.16 0.10 10.49
C SER A 173 0.40 -0.15 11.78
N HIS A 174 -0.39 -1.22 11.77
CA HIS A 174 -1.19 -1.68 12.89
C HIS A 174 -1.03 -3.18 13.12
N LEU A 175 -0.92 -3.57 14.39
CA LEU A 175 -1.06 -4.96 14.81
C LEU A 175 -2.54 -5.23 15.05
N CYS A 176 -3.07 -6.26 14.41
CA CYS A 176 -4.44 -6.70 14.50
C CYS A 176 -4.48 -8.18 14.86
N GLU A 177 -5.63 -8.64 15.32
CA GLU A 177 -5.89 -10.08 15.41
C GLU A 177 -5.72 -10.74 14.04
N LYS A 178 -5.18 -11.96 14.03
CA LYS A 178 -5.07 -12.75 12.80
C LYS A 178 -6.48 -12.92 12.22
N PRO A 179 -6.68 -12.68 10.92
CA PRO A 179 -7.98 -12.85 10.29
C PRO A 179 -8.44 -14.30 10.48
N ARG A 180 -9.72 -14.49 10.83
CA ARG A 180 -10.34 -15.81 10.80
C ARG A 180 -10.44 -16.25 9.34
N ARG A 181 -10.12 -17.53 9.04
CA ARG A 181 -10.17 -18.06 7.66
C ARG A 181 -11.47 -17.65 6.97
N GLY A 182 -11.36 -17.05 5.79
CA GLY A 182 -12.50 -16.68 4.95
C GLY A 182 -13.32 -15.47 5.41
N VAL A 183 -12.83 -14.67 6.37
CA VAL A 183 -13.51 -13.45 6.82
C VAL A 183 -12.55 -12.26 6.79
N GLU A 184 -12.91 -11.21 6.03
CA GLU A 184 -12.22 -9.90 6.03
C GLU A 184 -12.44 -9.09 7.32
N GLU A 185 -12.96 -9.71 8.38
CA GLU A 185 -13.29 -8.98 9.59
C GLU A 185 -12.02 -8.57 10.33
N VAL A 186 -11.87 -7.25 10.47
CA VAL A 186 -11.04 -6.71 11.53
C VAL A 186 -11.91 -6.64 12.78
N GLY A 187 -11.41 -7.18 13.88
CA GLY A 187 -12.06 -7.12 15.19
C GLY A 187 -12.46 -5.68 15.57
N PRO A 188 -13.24 -5.48 16.64
CA PRO A 188 -13.75 -4.17 17.04
C PRO A 188 -12.68 -3.07 17.21
N ASN A 189 -11.40 -3.46 17.33
CA ASN A 189 -10.24 -2.58 17.50
C ASN A 189 -9.40 -2.37 16.22
N GLY A 190 -9.93 -2.73 15.04
CA GLY A 190 -9.23 -2.56 13.76
C GLY A 190 -9.01 -1.09 13.36
N PRO A 191 -8.02 -0.79 12.50
CA PRO A 191 -7.84 0.56 11.97
C PRO A 191 -9.07 1.03 11.18
N THR A 192 -9.41 2.30 11.34
CA THR A 192 -10.53 2.98 10.66
C THR A 192 -9.99 3.93 9.58
N GLY A 193 -10.86 4.50 8.74
CA GLY A 193 -10.45 5.45 7.70
C GLY A 193 -9.61 6.62 8.25
N PHE A 194 -10.01 7.18 9.40
CA PHE A 194 -9.34 8.27 10.09
C PHE A 194 -8.06 7.88 10.85
N SER A 195 -7.85 6.61 11.18
CA SER A 195 -6.59 6.23 11.83
C SER A 195 -5.45 6.35 10.82
N ASN A 196 -4.59 7.36 11.01
CA ASN A 196 -3.35 7.53 10.26
C ASN A 196 -3.59 7.65 8.75
N THR A 197 -3.91 8.85 8.27
CA THR A 197 -4.15 9.11 6.84
C THR A 197 -2.90 8.75 6.03
N GLY A 198 -2.98 7.61 5.33
CA GLY A 198 -2.01 7.25 4.31
C GLY A 198 -2.09 8.20 3.11
N THR A 199 -1.32 7.89 2.08
CA THR A 199 -1.21 8.75 0.90
C THR A 199 -2.53 8.79 0.10
N TRP A 200 -3.26 9.91 0.15
CA TRP A 200 -4.63 10.05 -0.39
C TRP A 200 -4.78 9.60 -1.85
N ILE A 201 -3.79 9.87 -2.70
CA ILE A 201 -3.84 9.50 -4.12
C ILE A 201 -3.90 7.97 -4.33
N PHE A 202 -3.42 7.19 -3.37
CA PHE A 202 -3.45 5.72 -3.41
C PHE A 202 -4.54 5.13 -2.51
N MET A 203 -4.98 5.84 -1.48
CA MET A 203 -5.97 5.37 -0.53
C MET A 203 -7.28 4.93 -1.20
N ALA A 204 -7.85 3.78 -0.83
CA ALA A 204 -9.06 3.25 -1.46
C ALA A 204 -10.24 4.24 -1.51
N ALA A 205 -11.07 4.15 -2.54
CA ALA A 205 -12.09 5.14 -2.84
C ALA A 205 -13.18 5.23 -1.76
N GLU A 206 -13.41 4.14 -1.03
CA GLU A 206 -14.31 4.10 0.12
C GLU A 206 -13.69 4.72 1.38
N LEU A 207 -12.36 4.77 1.46
CA LEU A 207 -11.68 5.47 2.55
C LEU A 207 -11.56 6.98 2.30
N LEU A 208 -11.92 7.43 1.09
CA LEU A 208 -11.97 8.83 0.68
C LEU A 208 -13.44 9.33 0.63
N ASP A 209 -14.19 9.09 1.71
CA ASP A 209 -15.55 9.60 1.95
C ASP A 209 -15.69 10.18 3.37
N ASP A 210 -16.74 10.96 3.62
CA ASP A 210 -16.95 11.61 4.93
C ASP A 210 -17.09 10.59 6.07
N ASP A 211 -17.79 9.47 5.84
CA ASP A 211 -17.97 8.39 6.83
C ASP A 211 -16.61 7.79 7.24
N ALA A 212 -15.72 7.54 6.28
CA ALA A 212 -14.40 7.03 6.52
C ALA A 212 -13.50 8.03 7.23
N MET A 213 -13.59 9.31 6.85
CA MET A 213 -12.88 10.40 7.52
C MET A 213 -13.43 10.65 8.94
N ALA A 214 -14.68 10.28 9.21
CA ALA A 214 -15.26 10.23 10.55
C ALA A 214 -14.86 8.97 11.35
N GLY A 215 -14.15 8.03 10.71
CA GLY A 215 -13.71 6.78 11.33
C GLY A 215 -14.78 5.68 11.38
N GLU A 216 -15.87 5.83 10.63
CA GLU A 216 -16.99 4.90 10.60
C GLU A 216 -16.74 3.70 9.65
N VAL A 217 -15.81 3.86 8.71
CA VAL A 217 -15.39 2.80 7.80
C VAL A 217 -14.18 2.07 8.38
N ARG A 218 -14.32 0.76 8.59
CA ARG A 218 -13.21 -0.13 8.96
C ARG A 218 -12.35 -0.41 7.74
N ARG A 219 -11.03 -0.37 7.91
CA ARG A 219 -10.10 -0.78 6.85
C ARG A 219 -10.11 -2.30 6.71
N VAL A 220 -10.20 -2.80 5.50
CA VAL A 220 -10.15 -4.24 5.16
C VAL A 220 -9.12 -4.47 4.04
N TYR A 221 -8.76 -5.73 3.76
CA TYR A 221 -7.63 -6.04 2.87
C TYR A 221 -7.82 -5.45 1.47
N ARG A 222 -9.05 -5.51 0.93
CA ARG A 222 -9.37 -4.91 -0.38
C ARG A 222 -9.02 -3.42 -0.50
N HIS A 223 -8.98 -2.67 0.61
CA HIS A 223 -8.58 -1.27 0.57
C HIS A 223 -7.09 -1.10 0.26
N GLU A 224 -6.25 -1.98 0.80
CA GLU A 224 -4.82 -1.98 0.48
C GLU A 224 -4.57 -2.54 -0.92
N VAL A 225 -5.38 -3.52 -1.37
CA VAL A 225 -5.34 -4.00 -2.76
C VAL A 225 -5.65 -2.87 -3.74
N GLU A 226 -6.70 -2.08 -3.50
CA GLU A 226 -6.99 -0.89 -4.32
C GLU A 226 -5.82 0.10 -4.31
N ALA A 227 -5.13 0.26 -3.17
CA ALA A 227 -3.95 1.11 -3.09
C ALA A 227 -2.78 0.59 -3.94
N PHE A 228 -2.49 -0.72 -3.93
CA PHE A 228 -1.51 -1.31 -4.84
C PHE A 228 -1.88 -1.07 -6.30
N ILE A 229 -3.14 -1.28 -6.69
CA ILE A 229 -3.58 -1.01 -8.07
C ILE A 229 -3.41 0.47 -8.43
N ALA A 230 -3.75 1.39 -7.53
CA ALA A 230 -3.54 2.81 -7.75
C ALA A 230 -2.05 3.16 -7.92
N VAL A 231 -1.15 2.55 -7.12
CA VAL A 231 0.31 2.70 -7.26
C VAL A 231 0.80 2.12 -8.59
N LEU A 232 0.29 0.96 -9.04
CA LEU A 232 0.66 0.38 -10.33
C LEU A 232 0.29 1.32 -11.48
N VAL A 233 -0.96 1.82 -11.51
CA VAL A 233 -1.43 2.79 -12.50
C VAL A 233 -0.58 4.06 -12.47
N TRP A 234 -0.25 4.53 -11.26
CA TRP A 234 0.61 5.68 -11.07
C TRP A 234 1.98 5.45 -11.70
N ILE A 235 2.66 4.36 -11.35
CA ILE A 235 4.03 4.11 -11.81
C ILE A 235 4.09 3.95 -13.34
N ILE A 236 3.24 3.11 -13.94
CA ILE A 236 3.29 2.86 -15.39
C ILE A 236 2.95 4.11 -16.23
N CYS A 237 2.09 4.99 -15.71
CA CYS A 237 1.69 6.21 -16.40
C CYS A 237 2.70 7.35 -16.18
N ARG A 238 3.37 7.37 -15.03
CA ARG A 238 4.28 8.45 -14.62
C ARG A 238 5.71 8.18 -14.99
N TYR A 239 6.12 6.92 -15.11
CA TYR A 239 7.50 6.54 -15.33
C TYR A 239 7.66 5.79 -16.66
N HIS A 240 8.82 5.95 -17.28
CA HIS A 240 9.26 5.21 -18.44
C HIS A 240 10.79 5.16 -18.41
N ASP A 241 11.37 3.99 -18.68
CA ASP A 241 12.83 3.81 -18.67
C ASP A 241 13.49 4.26 -17.35
N GLY A 242 12.85 3.96 -16.22
CA GLY A 242 13.32 4.31 -14.88
C GLY A 242 13.20 5.80 -14.53
N LYS A 243 12.61 6.63 -15.41
CA LYS A 243 12.56 8.09 -15.27
C LYS A 243 11.13 8.61 -15.28
N LEU A 244 10.92 9.74 -14.62
CA LEU A 244 9.64 10.45 -14.65
C LEU A 244 9.37 11.01 -16.06
N ARG A 245 8.16 10.78 -16.58
CA ARG A 245 7.69 11.33 -17.85
C ARG A 245 7.43 12.83 -17.73
N GLY A 246 7.71 13.56 -18.82
CA GLY A 246 7.28 14.95 -18.97
C GLY A 246 5.75 15.09 -19.02
N GLY A 247 5.24 16.30 -18.82
CA GLY A 247 3.80 16.61 -18.95
C GLY A 247 2.94 16.31 -17.72
N ASN A 248 3.55 15.86 -16.61
CA ASN A 248 2.87 15.58 -15.34
C ASN A 248 1.62 14.66 -15.48
N PRO A 249 1.72 13.47 -16.14
CA PRO A 249 0.59 12.55 -16.23
C PRO A 249 0.02 12.28 -14.85
N LEU A 250 -1.30 12.17 -14.70
CA LEU A 250 -1.96 11.93 -13.41
C LEU A 250 -1.70 12.99 -12.33
N GLY A 251 -1.04 14.11 -12.64
CA GLY A 251 -0.80 15.19 -11.68
C GLY A 251 -2.09 15.77 -11.09
N HIS A 252 -3.20 15.66 -11.83
CA HIS A 252 -4.54 16.01 -11.36
C HIS A 252 -5.10 15.09 -10.26
N TRP A 253 -4.39 14.02 -9.86
CA TRP A 253 -4.75 13.26 -8.67
C TRP A 253 -4.29 13.95 -7.39
N ILE A 254 -3.21 14.74 -7.44
CA ILE A 254 -2.69 15.47 -6.28
C ILE A 254 -3.63 16.63 -5.99
N GLN A 255 -4.45 16.49 -4.94
CA GLN A 255 -5.47 17.46 -4.54
C GLN A 255 -5.38 17.77 -3.05
N GLN A 256 -5.86 18.95 -2.67
CA GLN A 256 -5.96 19.36 -1.26
C GLN A 256 -7.21 18.77 -0.57
N SER A 257 -8.17 18.28 -1.35
CA SER A 257 -9.38 17.62 -0.87
C SER A 257 -9.35 16.13 -1.18
N TYR A 258 -9.59 15.31 -0.16
CA TYR A 258 -9.69 13.86 -0.33
C TYR A 258 -10.87 13.47 -1.24
N LEU A 259 -11.97 14.25 -1.23
CA LEU A 259 -13.12 14.06 -2.13
C LEU A 259 -12.75 14.37 -3.58
N GLU A 260 -12.00 15.45 -3.82
CA GLU A 260 -11.53 15.80 -5.15
C GLU A 260 -10.54 14.77 -5.68
N CYS A 261 -9.60 14.33 -4.83
CA CYS A 261 -8.67 13.24 -5.13
C CYS A 261 -9.43 11.98 -5.58
N ASN A 262 -10.45 11.57 -4.81
CA ASN A 262 -11.31 10.43 -5.15
C ASN A 262 -12.01 10.61 -6.50
N ALA A 263 -12.63 11.78 -6.73
CA ALA A 263 -13.34 12.07 -7.98
C ALA A 263 -12.41 12.04 -9.20
N LYS A 264 -11.23 12.66 -9.10
CA LYS A 264 -10.22 12.70 -10.16
C LYS A 264 -9.65 11.32 -10.48
N ARG A 265 -9.33 10.52 -9.45
CA ARG A 265 -8.85 9.14 -9.64
C ARG A 265 -9.92 8.25 -10.26
N ARG A 266 -11.15 8.28 -9.73
CA ARG A 266 -12.28 7.53 -10.29
C ARG A 266 -12.52 7.87 -11.76
N ARG A 267 -12.43 9.16 -12.12
CA ARG A 267 -12.52 9.58 -13.53
C ARG A 267 -11.44 8.94 -14.38
N THR A 268 -10.18 8.97 -13.95
CA THR A 268 -9.09 8.30 -14.67
C THR A 268 -9.31 6.79 -14.80
N PHE A 269 -9.72 6.10 -13.73
CA PHE A 269 -10.03 4.67 -13.82
C PHE A 269 -11.18 4.39 -14.80
N ASN A 270 -12.20 5.27 -14.85
CA ASN A 270 -13.27 5.16 -15.83
C ASN A 270 -12.78 5.38 -17.27
N GLU A 271 -11.89 6.34 -17.49
CA GLU A 271 -11.29 6.58 -18.82
C GLU A 271 -10.43 5.39 -19.27
N ILE A 272 -9.64 4.79 -18.38
CA ILE A 272 -8.85 3.58 -18.66
C ILE A 272 -9.77 2.40 -19.01
N THR A 273 -10.77 2.12 -18.17
CA THR A 273 -11.70 1.01 -18.39
C THR A 273 -12.59 1.19 -19.62
N ALA A 274 -12.88 2.43 -20.02
CA ALA A 274 -13.61 2.75 -21.25
C ALA A 274 -12.71 2.76 -22.51
N GLY A 275 -11.39 2.63 -22.35
CA GLY A 275 -10.43 2.73 -23.46
C GLY A 275 -10.28 4.16 -24.02
N THR A 276 -10.71 5.18 -23.29
CA THR A 276 -10.56 6.59 -23.68
C THR A 276 -9.32 7.23 -23.08
N PHE A 277 -8.70 6.60 -22.08
CA PHE A 277 -7.39 6.98 -21.59
C PHE A 277 -6.30 6.43 -22.52
N PRO A 278 -5.35 7.26 -22.99
CA PRO A 278 -4.31 6.81 -23.89
C PRO A 278 -3.38 5.80 -23.19
N GLN A 279 -3.10 4.68 -23.86
CA GLN A 279 -2.11 3.72 -23.39
C GLN A 279 -0.75 4.42 -23.25
N PRO A 280 -0.08 4.34 -22.07
CA PRO A 280 1.23 4.94 -21.91
C PRO A 280 2.25 4.30 -22.86
N THR A 281 3.03 5.13 -23.56
CA THR A 281 4.14 4.67 -24.43
C THR A 281 5.06 3.69 -23.72
N GLY A 282 5.47 2.62 -24.41
CA GLY A 282 6.39 1.61 -23.86
C GLY A 282 5.74 0.55 -22.97
N ILE A 283 4.43 0.64 -22.71
CA ILE A 283 3.68 -0.44 -22.09
C ILE A 283 3.12 -1.33 -23.21
N PRO A 284 3.40 -2.64 -23.25
CA PRO A 284 2.79 -3.56 -24.21
C PRO A 284 1.28 -3.68 -24.03
N GLU A 285 0.57 -3.94 -25.13
CA GLU A 285 -0.90 -3.97 -25.17
C GLU A 285 -1.50 -5.05 -24.26
N ASP A 286 -0.88 -6.23 -24.18
CA ASP A 286 -1.34 -7.32 -23.32
C ASP A 286 -1.30 -6.97 -21.82
N ILE A 287 -0.30 -6.18 -21.39
CA ILE A 287 -0.23 -5.63 -20.03
C ILE A 287 -1.33 -4.60 -19.80
N TRP A 288 -1.48 -3.67 -20.75
CA TRP A 288 -2.44 -2.58 -20.64
C TRP A 288 -3.87 -3.11 -20.58
N VAL A 289 -4.22 -4.06 -21.45
CA VAL A 289 -5.54 -4.72 -21.46
C VAL A 289 -5.80 -5.44 -20.13
N CYS A 290 -4.80 -6.15 -19.58
CA CYS A 290 -4.94 -6.78 -18.26
C CYS A 290 -5.20 -5.78 -17.15
N LEU A 291 -4.52 -4.63 -17.14
CA LEU A 291 -4.79 -3.58 -16.17
C LEU A 291 -6.20 -3.00 -16.31
N CYS A 292 -6.65 -2.74 -17.54
CA CYS A 292 -8.01 -2.28 -17.81
C CYS A 292 -9.04 -3.26 -17.23
N MET A 293 -8.83 -4.57 -17.41
CA MET A 293 -9.69 -5.60 -16.85
C MET A 293 -9.68 -5.61 -15.31
N THR A 294 -8.50 -5.48 -14.70
CA THR A 294 -8.36 -5.40 -13.24
C THR A 294 -9.09 -4.18 -12.67
N LEU A 295 -8.95 -3.01 -13.29
CA LEU A 295 -9.64 -1.79 -12.86
C LEU A 295 -11.16 -1.89 -12.98
N ALA A 296 -11.67 -2.49 -14.07
CA ALA A 296 -13.11 -2.72 -14.24
C ALA A 296 -13.65 -3.66 -13.15
N SER A 297 -12.92 -4.74 -12.89
CA SER A 297 -13.20 -5.71 -11.84
C SER A 297 -13.23 -5.06 -10.44
N MET A 298 -12.20 -4.29 -10.10
CA MET A 298 -12.10 -3.56 -8.82
C MET A 298 -13.23 -2.54 -8.64
N ARG A 299 -13.63 -1.85 -9.72
CA ARG A 299 -14.75 -0.90 -9.70
C ARG A 299 -16.07 -1.59 -9.32
N ASP A 300 -16.38 -2.72 -9.94
CA ASP A 300 -17.60 -3.46 -9.65
C ASP A 300 -17.65 -3.90 -8.17
N HIS A 301 -16.51 -4.34 -7.62
CA HIS A 301 -16.39 -4.67 -6.20
C HIS A 301 -16.54 -3.47 -5.27
N SER A 302 -15.93 -2.33 -5.59
CA SER A 302 -16.04 -1.10 -4.79
C SER A 302 -17.49 -0.60 -4.73
N ILE A 303 -18.22 -0.69 -5.86
CA ILE A 303 -19.65 -0.37 -5.94
C ILE A 303 -20.48 -1.35 -5.10
N ASP A 304 -20.25 -2.65 -5.23
CA ASP A 304 -20.97 -3.68 -4.47
C ASP A 304 -20.75 -3.51 -2.96
N ALA A 305 -19.51 -3.24 -2.53
CA ALA A 305 -19.19 -2.98 -1.13
C ALA A 305 -19.88 -1.71 -0.59
N THR A 306 -19.88 -0.62 -1.36
CA THR A 306 -20.57 0.63 -1.00
C THR A 306 -22.08 0.42 -0.87
N ARG A 307 -22.68 -0.32 -1.81
CA ARG A 307 -24.11 -0.68 -1.77
C ARG A 307 -24.44 -1.55 -0.56
N ALA A 308 -23.60 -2.54 -0.27
CA ALA A 308 -23.78 -3.41 0.89
C ALA A 308 -23.69 -2.64 2.22
N ARG A 309 -22.74 -1.71 2.35
CA ARG A 309 -22.64 -0.80 3.51
C ARG A 309 -23.93 0.00 3.72
N ARG A 310 -24.51 0.49 2.63
CA ARG A 310 -25.78 1.24 2.63
C ARG A 310 -27.03 0.35 2.80
N ARG A 311 -26.85 -0.95 3.06
CA ARG A 311 -27.93 -1.96 3.14
C ARG A 311 -28.78 -2.05 1.86
N GLN A 312 -28.18 -1.69 0.72
CA GLN A 312 -28.81 -1.70 -0.61
C GLN A 312 -28.49 -2.99 -1.39
N ALA A 313 -27.56 -3.81 -0.92
CA ALA A 313 -27.18 -5.09 -1.49
C ALA A 313 -26.61 -6.04 -0.42
N GLU A 314 -26.50 -7.33 -0.73
CA GLU A 314 -25.76 -8.28 0.11
C GLU A 314 -24.24 -8.10 -0.11
N TYR A 315 -23.45 -8.15 0.97
CA TYR A 315 -21.99 -8.06 0.86
C TYR A 315 -21.45 -9.34 0.22
N LYS A 316 -21.01 -9.26 -1.04
CA LYS A 316 -20.25 -10.34 -1.65
C LYS A 316 -18.88 -10.41 -0.97
N ARG A 317 -18.64 -11.45 -0.17
CA ARG A 317 -17.36 -11.66 0.51
C ARG A 317 -16.22 -11.63 -0.50
N PHE A 318 -15.26 -10.74 -0.28
CA PHE A 318 -13.99 -10.78 -0.96
C PHE A 318 -13.16 -11.91 -0.32
N VAL A 319 -12.92 -12.98 -1.08
CA VAL A 319 -12.02 -14.06 -0.64
C VAL A 319 -10.60 -13.59 -0.91
N ALA A 320 -10.05 -12.82 0.04
CA ALA A 320 -8.79 -12.12 -0.12
C ALA A 320 -7.59 -13.02 -0.45
N PHE A 321 -7.61 -14.29 -0.05
CA PHE A 321 -6.45 -15.16 -0.12
C PHE A 321 -6.88 -16.60 0.11
N ASP A 322 -6.54 -17.50 -0.81
CA ASP A 322 -6.49 -18.94 -0.54
C ASP A 322 -5.01 -19.30 -0.33
N PRO A 323 -4.57 -19.60 0.91
CA PRO A 323 -3.17 -19.94 1.17
C PRO A 323 -2.72 -21.23 0.46
N ASP A 324 -3.66 -22.04 -0.05
CA ASP A 324 -3.36 -23.25 -0.83
C ASP A 324 -3.15 -22.94 -2.33
N PHE A 325 -3.33 -21.69 -2.77
CA PHE A 325 -2.92 -21.23 -4.09
C PHE A 325 -1.40 -21.01 -4.12
N ALA A 326 -0.66 -22.08 -4.43
CA ALA A 326 0.78 -22.04 -4.57
C ALA A 326 1.20 -21.18 -5.77
N PHE A 327 1.72 -19.98 -5.49
CA PHE A 327 2.57 -19.25 -6.42
C PHE A 327 3.99 -19.80 -6.20
N ASP A 328 4.41 -20.80 -6.99
CA ASP A 328 5.64 -21.53 -6.69
C ASP A 328 6.93 -20.81 -7.11
N GLY A 329 6.80 -19.68 -7.84
CA GLY A 329 7.88 -18.78 -8.22
C GLY A 329 9.00 -19.44 -9.06
N LYS A 330 8.81 -20.68 -9.52
CA LYS A 330 9.91 -21.53 -10.03
C LYS A 330 9.82 -21.81 -11.52
N SER A 331 8.65 -21.63 -12.14
CA SER A 331 8.50 -21.85 -13.58
C SER A 331 8.69 -20.54 -14.38
N PRO A 332 9.59 -20.49 -15.37
CA PRO A 332 9.62 -19.41 -16.37
C PRO A 332 8.27 -19.22 -17.09
N ASP A 333 7.44 -20.26 -17.15
CA ASP A 333 6.08 -20.18 -17.69
C ASP A 333 5.07 -19.54 -16.72
N ASP A 334 5.35 -19.53 -15.42
CA ASP A 334 4.60 -18.74 -14.43
C ASP A 334 5.01 -17.26 -14.45
N TYR A 335 6.16 -16.90 -15.03
CA TYR A 335 6.56 -15.52 -15.28
C TYR A 335 6.06 -14.97 -16.62
N ASN A 336 5.61 -15.82 -17.54
CA ASN A 336 4.74 -15.43 -18.68
C ASN A 336 3.34 -14.91 -18.22
N ALA A 337 3.21 -14.64 -16.91
CA ALA A 337 2.11 -14.13 -16.08
C ALA A 337 1.58 -12.73 -16.38
N LEU A 338 1.74 -12.20 -17.59
CA LEU A 338 0.82 -11.14 -18.00
C LEU A 338 -0.62 -11.66 -18.14
N ARG A 339 -0.78 -12.94 -18.46
CA ARG A 339 -2.07 -13.66 -18.36
C ARG A 339 -2.48 -14.02 -16.94
N ALA A 340 -1.56 -14.01 -15.99
CA ALA A 340 -1.85 -14.23 -14.58
C ALA A 340 -2.15 -12.92 -13.86
N LEU A 341 -1.91 -11.74 -14.44
CA LEU A 341 -2.26 -10.45 -13.82
C LEU A 341 -3.74 -10.39 -13.43
N SER A 342 -4.63 -10.90 -14.29
CA SER A 342 -6.02 -11.12 -13.95
C SER A 342 -6.13 -12.19 -12.87
N LYS A 343 -5.59 -13.40 -13.02
CA LYS A 343 -5.68 -14.43 -11.97
C LYS A 343 -5.17 -13.98 -10.59
N ILE A 344 -4.02 -13.33 -10.49
CA ILE A 344 -3.36 -12.82 -9.28
C ILE A 344 -4.15 -11.66 -8.67
N LEU A 345 -4.69 -10.74 -9.48
CA LEU A 345 -5.45 -9.58 -8.99
C LEU A 345 -6.97 -9.85 -8.89
N THR A 346 -7.46 -10.96 -9.42
CA THR A 346 -8.90 -11.25 -9.62
C THR A 346 -9.32 -12.69 -9.33
N TRP A 347 -8.48 -13.55 -8.72
CA TRP A 347 -8.86 -14.93 -8.36
C TRP A 347 -10.13 -14.95 -7.48
N SER A 348 -10.27 -13.97 -6.60
CA SER A 348 -11.44 -13.76 -5.74
C SER A 348 -12.69 -13.27 -6.49
N ILE A 349 -12.53 -12.81 -7.74
CA ILE A 349 -13.51 -11.98 -8.47
C ILE A 349 -14.15 -12.76 -9.62
N PHE A 350 -13.42 -13.64 -10.31
CA PHE A 350 -13.98 -14.41 -11.44
C PHE A 350 -14.44 -15.82 -11.05
N LYS A 351 -15.46 -15.89 -10.20
CA LYS A 351 -16.48 -16.93 -10.41
C LYS A 351 -17.56 -16.38 -11.34
N HIS A 352 -17.36 -16.64 -12.63
CA HIS A 352 -18.45 -17.17 -13.46
C HIS A 352 -19.52 -16.19 -14.04
N LYS A 353 -19.15 -15.08 -14.71
CA LYS A 353 -19.97 -14.47 -15.80
C LYS A 353 -19.30 -13.32 -16.58
N ALA A 354 -18.58 -12.41 -15.90
CA ALA A 354 -18.05 -11.19 -16.53
C ALA A 354 -16.93 -11.46 -17.56
N ALA A 355 -16.06 -12.46 -17.32
CA ALA A 355 -14.98 -12.82 -18.24
C ALA A 355 -15.49 -13.27 -19.62
N LYS A 356 -16.59 -14.04 -19.67
CA LYS A 356 -17.19 -14.48 -20.94
C LYS A 356 -17.77 -13.33 -21.76
N LYS A 357 -18.37 -12.32 -21.10
CA LYS A 357 -18.98 -11.16 -21.77
C LYS A 357 -17.93 -10.22 -22.36
N PHE A 358 -16.81 -10.02 -21.66
CA PHE A 358 -15.74 -9.12 -22.09
C PHE A 358 -14.84 -9.74 -23.18
N ILE A 359 -14.51 -11.04 -23.07
CA ILE A 359 -13.80 -11.77 -24.13
C ILE A 359 -14.60 -11.75 -25.45
N GLY A 360 -15.94 -11.81 -25.37
CA GLY A 360 -16.81 -11.66 -26.54
C GLY A 360 -16.74 -10.28 -27.18
N LEU A 361 -16.66 -9.21 -26.37
CA LEU A 361 -16.56 -7.82 -26.84
C LEU A 361 -15.20 -7.49 -27.47
N VAL A 362 -14.11 -8.04 -26.93
CA VAL A 362 -12.75 -7.84 -27.45
C VAL A 362 -12.54 -8.60 -28.76
N LYS A 363 -13.03 -9.85 -28.86
CA LYS A 363 -12.96 -10.61 -30.12
C LYS A 363 -13.75 -9.97 -31.26
N GLY A 364 -14.88 -9.32 -30.98
CA GLY A 364 -15.67 -8.62 -31.98
C GLY A 364 -14.99 -7.39 -32.59
N ARG A 365 -14.12 -6.69 -31.83
CA ARG A 365 -13.47 -5.45 -32.30
C ARG A 365 -12.12 -5.66 -32.99
N ILE A 366 -11.42 -6.75 -32.66
CA ILE A 366 -10.13 -7.09 -33.28
C ILE A 366 -10.33 -7.72 -34.67
N LEU A 367 -11.46 -8.38 -34.91
CA LEU A 367 -11.81 -8.95 -36.23
C LEU A 367 -12.36 -7.93 -37.24
N GLU A 368 -12.66 -6.70 -36.83
CA GLU A 368 -13.11 -5.62 -37.73
C GLU A 368 -11.99 -4.65 -38.13
N SER A 369 -10.76 -4.88 -37.66
CA SER A 369 -9.57 -4.05 -37.95
C SER A 369 -8.38 -4.83 -38.51
N LEU A 370 -8.62 -6.09 -38.91
CA LEU A 370 -7.79 -6.91 -39.80
C LEU A 370 -8.66 -7.34 -40.98
#